data_AF-A0A1Q4YEL3-F1
#
_entry.id   AF-A0A1Q4YEL3-F1
#
_cell.length_a   1.000
_cell.length_b   1.000
_cell.length_c   1.000
_cell.angle_alpha   90.00
_cell.angle_beta   90.00
_cell.angle_gamma   90.00
#
_symmetry.space_group_name_H-M   'P 1'
#
loop_
_entity.id
_entity.type
_entity.pdbx_description
1 polymer ?
#
loop_
_entity_poly.entity_id
_entity_poly.type
_entity_poly.pdbx_seq_one_letter_code
_entity_poly.pdbx_strand_id
1 'polypeptide(L)'
;MAFEVVPGEVREHAGQVQGQGDVLAQALDAARQVSMSADAYGVLCHPFTVMLDPLEKWGVEALSQAAEALDAMAESLKATAEVYEQVESDNVDRFDRLGRG
;
A
#
# COMPACT_ATOMS: atom_id res chain seq x y z
N MET A 1 5.54 -3.49 -30.36
CA MET A 1 5.03 -4.26 -29.22
C MET A 1 4.18 -3.28 -28.42
N ALA A 2 2.87 -3.28 -28.65
CA ALA A 2 1.95 -2.45 -27.88
C ALA A 2 1.70 -3.19 -26.57
N PHE A 3 1.98 -2.55 -25.44
CA PHE A 3 1.54 -3.09 -24.16
C PHE A 3 0.01 -2.95 -24.14
N GLU A 4 -0.69 -4.07 -24.32
CA GLU A 4 -2.12 -4.14 -24.05
C GLU A 4 -2.26 -4.16 -22.53
N VAL A 5 -2.37 -2.96 -21.96
CA VAL A 5 -2.64 -2.81 -20.53
C VAL A 5 -4.09 -3.24 -20.33
N VAL A 6 -4.31 -4.48 -19.89
CA VAL A 6 -5.63 -4.96 -19.51
C VAL A 6 -6.00 -4.26 -18.20
N PRO A 7 -7.01 -3.35 -18.17
CA PRO A 7 -7.35 -2.61 -16.96
C PRO A 7 -7.67 -3.53 -15.77
N GLY A 8 -8.17 -4.73 -16.06
CA GLY A 8 -8.34 -5.81 -15.08
C GLY A 8 -7.05 -6.26 -14.41
N GLU A 9 -5.96 -6.47 -15.16
CA GLU A 9 -4.66 -6.87 -14.61
C GLU A 9 -4.04 -5.76 -13.76
N VAL A 10 -4.23 -4.49 -14.14
CA VAL A 10 -3.78 -3.33 -13.33
C VAL A 10 -4.55 -3.26 -12.00
N ARG A 11 -5.86 -3.52 -12.01
CA ARG A 11 -6.63 -3.61 -10.75
C ARG A 11 -6.19 -4.78 -9.88
N GLU A 12 -5.95 -5.94 -10.48
CA GLU A 12 -5.48 -7.10 -9.75
C GLU A 12 -4.13 -6.82 -9.08
N HIS A 13 -3.19 -6.20 -9.82
CA HIS A 13 -1.91 -5.79 -9.27
C HIS A 13 -2.06 -4.74 -8.17
N ALA A 14 -2.95 -3.76 -8.34
CA ALA A 14 -3.26 -2.78 -7.29
C ALA A 14 -3.78 -3.46 -6.01
N GLY A 15 -4.60 -4.51 -6.14
CA GLY A 15 -5.05 -5.32 -5.01
C GLY A 15 -3.90 -6.07 -4.32
N GLN A 16 -2.96 -6.61 -5.09
CA GLN A 16 -1.77 -7.27 -4.54
C GLN A 16 -0.86 -6.29 -3.79
N VAL A 17 -0.66 -5.07 -4.32
CA VAL A 17 0.13 -4.01 -3.66
C VAL A 17 -0.54 -3.57 -2.37
N GLN A 18 -1.86 -3.37 -2.38
CA GLN A 18 -2.62 -3.05 -1.17
C GLN A 18 -2.48 -4.15 -0.10
N GLY A 19 -2.58 -5.42 -0.51
CA GLY A 19 -2.39 -6.54 0.42
C GLY A 19 -1.01 -6.57 1.09
N GLN A 20 0.05 -6.12 0.41
CA GLN A 20 1.39 -5.99 1.02
C GLN A 20 1.44 -4.83 2.03
N GLY A 21 0.75 -3.73 1.75
CA GLY A 21 0.56 -2.62 2.69
C GLY A 21 -0.14 -3.06 3.98
N ASP A 22 -1.20 -3.87 3.85
CA ASP A 22 -1.94 -4.41 5.00
C ASP A 22 -1.07 -5.31 5.89
N VAL A 23 -0.21 -6.14 5.29
CA VAL A 23 0.74 -6.97 6.05
C VAL A 23 1.73 -6.11 6.82
N LEU A 24 2.24 -5.04 6.22
CA LEU A 24 3.15 -4.11 6.90
C LEU A 24 2.43 -3.35 8.03
N ALA A 25 1.19 -2.94 7.84
CA ALA A 25 0.37 -2.32 8.88
C ALA A 25 0.13 -3.30 10.05
N GLN A 26 -0.14 -4.57 9.76
CA GLN A 26 -0.30 -5.60 10.79
C GLN A 26 1.01 -5.87 11.55
N ALA A 27 2.15 -5.90 10.86
CA ALA A 27 3.46 -6.03 11.48
C ALA A 27 3.79 -4.83 12.38
N LEU A 28 3.41 -3.62 11.96
CA LEU A 28 3.57 -2.39 12.74
C LEU A 28 2.73 -2.43 14.03
N ASP A 29 1.48 -2.88 13.95
CA ASP A 29 0.60 -2.99 15.11
C ASP A 29 1.14 -4.02 16.13
N ALA A 30 1.65 -5.14 15.62
CA ALA A 30 2.33 -6.14 16.45
C ALA A 30 3.62 -5.57 17.10
N ALA A 31 4.43 -4.82 16.36
CA ALA A 31 5.63 -4.18 16.89
C ALA A 31 5.29 -3.17 18.01
N ARG A 32 4.21 -2.40 17.85
CA ARG A 32 3.71 -1.47 18.89
C ARG A 32 3.20 -2.19 20.14
N GLN A 33 2.56 -3.34 19.99
CA GLN A 33 2.16 -4.17 21.15
C GLN A 33 3.37 -4.74 21.89
N VAL A 34 4.41 -5.18 21.18
CA VAL A 34 5.65 -5.72 21.78
C VAL A 34 6.47 -4.61 22.43
N SER A 35 6.51 -3.39 21.89
CA SER A 35 7.22 -2.28 22.56
C SER A 35 6.58 -1.90 23.91
N MET A 36 5.29 -2.18 24.13
CA MET A 36 4.67 -2.08 25.47
C MET A 36 5.14 -3.18 26.44
N SER A 37 5.61 -4.33 25.93
CA SER A 37 6.26 -5.36 26.75
C SER A 37 7.69 -5.00 27.14
N ALA A 38 8.19 -3.81 26.78
CA ALA A 38 9.45 -3.29 27.30
C ALA A 38 9.45 -3.13 28.84
N ASP A 39 8.27 -3.02 29.46
CA ASP A 39 8.10 -3.14 30.92
C ASP A 39 8.47 -4.53 31.46
N ALA A 40 8.49 -5.56 30.61
CA ALA A 40 8.93 -6.92 30.94
C ALA A 40 10.45 -7.13 30.81
N TYR A 41 11.23 -6.14 30.31
CA TYR A 41 12.70 -6.26 30.26
C TYR A 41 13.36 -6.33 31.64
N GLY A 42 12.60 -6.11 32.72
CA GLY A 42 13.07 -6.29 34.08
C GLY A 42 14.19 -5.31 34.46
N VAL A 43 14.41 -5.16 35.77
CA VAL A 43 15.41 -4.24 36.35
C VAL A 43 16.83 -4.44 35.79
N LEU A 44 17.12 -5.59 35.15
CA LEU A 44 18.45 -5.99 34.68
C LEU A 44 18.84 -5.46 33.29
N CYS A 45 17.88 -5.17 32.40
CA CYS A 45 18.17 -4.70 31.03
C CYS A 45 17.87 -3.22 30.79
N HIS A 46 17.46 -2.49 31.85
CA HIS A 46 17.13 -1.07 31.84
C HIS A 46 18.18 -0.10 31.25
N PRO A 47 19.51 -0.32 31.37
CA PRO A 47 20.47 0.59 30.71
C PRO A 47 20.52 0.46 29.18
N PHE A 48 20.03 -0.65 28.61
CA PHE A 48 20.01 -0.85 27.15
C PHE A 48 18.75 -0.29 26.49
N THR A 49 17.65 -0.10 27.23
CA THR A 49 16.39 0.43 26.68
C THR A 49 16.54 1.87 26.19
N VAL A 50 17.31 2.71 26.90
CA VAL A 50 17.57 4.11 26.50
C VAL A 50 18.28 4.21 25.14
N MET A 51 19.07 3.21 24.75
CA MET A 51 19.70 3.16 23.41
C MET A 51 18.78 2.57 22.33
N LEU A 52 17.76 1.80 22.72
CA LEU A 52 16.82 1.14 21.81
C LEU A 52 15.60 1.99 21.49
N ASP A 53 15.16 2.86 22.40
CA ASP A 53 14.03 3.78 22.21
C ASP A 53 14.12 4.61 20.90
N PRO A 54 15.29 5.14 20.49
CA PRO A 54 15.41 5.84 19.21
C PRO A 54 15.27 4.86 18.04
N LEU A 55 15.89 3.68 18.12
CA LEU A 55 15.83 2.69 17.04
C LEU A 55 14.40 2.18 16.82
N GLU A 56 13.65 1.92 17.89
CA GLU A 56 12.25 1.52 17.82
C GLU A 56 11.38 2.60 17.18
N LYS A 57 11.54 3.86 17.57
CA LYS A 57 10.79 4.98 16.96
C LYS A 57 11.09 5.13 15.47
N TRP A 58 12.35 5.05 15.07
CA TRP A 58 12.73 5.11 13.66
C TRP A 58 12.19 3.91 12.87
N GLY A 59 12.20 2.71 13.44
CA GLY A 59 11.64 1.52 12.81
C GLY A 59 10.13 1.60 12.61
N VAL A 60 9.40 2.03 13.64
CA VAL A 60 7.94 2.23 13.60
C VAL A 60 7.58 3.30 12.55
N GLU A 61 8.32 4.40 12.52
CA GLU A 61 8.12 5.49 11.56
C GLU A 61 8.39 5.03 10.12
N ALA A 62 9.50 4.32 9.88
CA ALA A 62 9.84 3.80 8.56
C ALA A 62 8.81 2.79 8.04
N LEU A 63 8.31 1.91 8.91
CA LEU A 63 7.26 0.96 8.58
C LEU A 63 5.92 1.66 8.28
N SER A 64 5.59 2.72 9.02
CA SER A 64 4.40 3.54 8.78
C SER A 64 4.47 4.20 7.39
N GLN A 65 5.59 4.85 7.08
CA GLN A 65 5.79 5.50 5.77
C GLN A 65 5.78 4.48 4.62
N ALA A 66 6.34 3.29 4.83
CA ALA A 66 6.30 2.22 3.82
C ALA A 66 4.86 1.74 3.54
N ALA A 67 4.04 1.56 4.59
CA ALA A 67 2.64 1.17 4.44
C ALA A 67 1.83 2.25 3.71
N GLU A 68 1.99 3.53 4.10
CA GLU A 68 1.34 4.66 3.44
C GLU A 68 1.72 4.79 1.96
N ALA A 69 3.01 4.62 1.64
CA ALA A 69 3.49 4.67 0.27
C ALA A 69 2.88 3.56 -0.60
N LEU A 70 2.75 2.34 -0.07
CA LEU A 70 2.14 1.23 -0.80
C LEU A 70 0.65 1.44 -1.03
N ASP A 71 -0.07 1.99 -0.06
CA ASP A 71 -1.50 2.30 -0.21
C ASP A 71 -1.72 3.40 -1.28
N ALA A 72 -0.89 4.46 -1.25
CA ALA A 72 -0.92 5.52 -2.27
C ALA A 72 -0.59 5.00 -3.68
N MET A 73 0.33 4.04 -3.79
CA MET A 73 0.65 3.37 -5.06
C MET A 73 -0.53 2.53 -5.55
N ALA A 74 -1.18 1.75 -4.67
CA ALA A 74 -2.35 0.98 -5.01
C ALA A 74 -3.52 1.87 -5.48
N GLU A 75 -3.75 3.00 -4.82
CA GLU A 75 -4.77 3.98 -5.21
C GLU A 75 -4.47 4.58 -6.59
N SER A 76 -3.21 4.96 -6.83
CA SER A 76 -2.77 5.49 -8.13
C SER A 76 -2.97 4.48 -9.27
N LEU A 77 -2.70 3.19 -9.02
CA LEU A 77 -2.93 2.13 -10.00
C LEU A 77 -4.43 1.93 -10.29
N LYS A 78 -5.28 1.94 -9.26
CA LYS A 78 -6.75 1.87 -9.42
C LYS A 78 -7.28 3.03 -10.25
N ALA A 79 -6.86 4.26 -9.94
CA ALA A 79 -7.24 5.45 -10.69
C ALA A 79 -6.79 5.38 -12.16
N THR A 80 -5.59 4.85 -12.40
CA THR A 80 -5.09 4.64 -13.76
C THR A 80 -5.99 3.67 -14.53
N ALA A 81 -6.34 2.52 -13.93
CA ALA A 81 -7.23 1.55 -14.56
C ALA A 81 -8.60 2.15 -14.90
N GLU A 82 -9.15 2.98 -14.01
CA GLU A 82 -10.43 3.68 -14.24
C GLU A 82 -10.36 4.63 -15.44
N VAL A 83 -9.27 5.40 -15.57
CA VAL A 83 -9.07 6.29 -16.73
C VAL A 83 -9.01 5.50 -18.04
N TYR A 84 -8.34 4.35 -18.06
CA TYR A 84 -8.31 3.50 -19.26
C TYR A 84 -9.71 3.01 -19.66
N GLU A 85 -10.51 2.55 -18.69
CA GLU A 85 -11.88 2.09 -18.96
C GLU A 85 -12.80 3.20 -19.41
N GLN A 86 -12.67 4.39 -18.83
CA GLN A 86 -13.45 5.57 -19.23
C GLN A 86 -13.17 5.95 -20.69
N VAL A 87 -11.89 5.99 -21.08
CA VAL A 87 -11.49 6.30 -22.46
C VAL A 87 -11.99 5.23 -23.45
N GLU A 88 -11.92 3.96 -23.08
CA GLU A 88 -12.44 2.87 -23.90
C GLU A 88 -13.96 2.98 -24.08
N SER A 89 -14.71 3.18 -22.99
CA SER A 89 -16.17 3.38 -23.04
C SER A 89 -16.56 4.57 -23.91
N ASP A 90 -15.88 5.71 -23.76
CA ASP A 90 -16.13 6.91 -24.55
C ASP A 90 -15.88 6.68 -26.05
N ASN A 91 -14.86 5.89 -26.38
CA ASN A 91 -14.55 5.52 -27.76
C ASN A 91 -15.61 4.58 -28.33
N VAL A 92 -16.00 3.54 -27.60
CA VAL A 92 -17.09 2.63 -27.99
C VAL A 92 -18.37 3.40 -28.25
N ASP A 93 -18.78 4.31 -27.35
CA ASP A 93 -19.98 5.14 -27.50
C ASP A 93 -19.93 6.08 -28.72
N ARG A 94 -18.74 6.55 -29.09
CA ARG A 94 -18.54 7.34 -30.32
C ARG A 94 -18.67 6.47 -31.56
N PHE A 95 -18.05 5.29 -31.57
CA PHE A 95 -18.14 4.37 -32.71
C PHE A 95 -19.56 3.83 -32.90
N ASP A 96 -20.26 3.52 -31.81
CA ASP A 96 -21.66 3.09 -31.84
C ASP A 96 -22.59 4.17 -32.42
N ARG A 97 -22.35 5.45 -32.11
CA ARG A 97 -23.09 6.56 -32.71
C ARG A 97 -22.80 6.73 -34.20
N LEU A 98 -21.54 6.56 -34.61
CA LEU A 98 -21.14 6.65 -36.01
C LEU A 98 -21.67 5.47 -36.84
N GLY A 99 -21.73 4.27 -36.28
CA GLY A 99 -22.24 3.07 -36.96
C GLY A 99 -23.76 2.98 -37.07
N ARG A 100 -24.51 3.79 -36.32
CA ARG A 100 -25.98 3.89 -36.38
C ARG A 100 -26.47 5.06 -37.26
N GLY A 101 -25.56 5.82 -37.87
CA GLY A 101 -25.85 6.96 -38.75
C GLY A 101 -25.85 6.62 -40.23
#